data_AF-A0A2D3WAC5-F1
#
_entry.id   AF-A0A2D3WAC5-F1
#
_cell.length_a   1.000
_cell.length_b   1.000
_cell.length_c   1.000
_cell.angle_alpha   90.00
_cell.angle_beta   90.00
_cell.angle_gamma   90.00
#
_symmetry.space_group_name_H-M   'P 1'
#
loop_
_entity.id
_entity.type
_entity.pdbx_description
1 polymer ?
#
loop_
_entity_poly.entity_id
_entity_poly.type
_entity_poly.pdbx_seq_one_letter_code
_entity_poly.pdbx_strand_id
1 'polypeptide(L)'
;MQLVEILSHSNKIKTIDDLLNHFDLVVELARDDIYKIAKSKRLLFSDFDFAYADAVEMLKSQLQKSHLKGISRFLKCENIANAVSWLIERLLNNMRNITTNQKYKLYCAPSFGQLHENIKSNDELEVVLELMELEKFDRDTIKKGLQTIWENSMFEEDFDYFDMEYLCKKFGFEVSQIVGTQAINLQKYKKEQTESGHSQLMMVFEDEYAS
;
A
#
# COMPACT_ATOMS: atom_id res chain seq x y z
N MET A 1 13.59 18.37 3.95
CA MET A 1 13.79 16.92 3.71
C MET A 1 13.75 16.29 5.08
N GLN A 2 12.71 15.52 5.35
CA GLN A 2 12.37 15.03 6.69
C GLN A 2 13.53 14.23 7.31
N LEU A 3 14.26 13.46 6.50
CA LEU A 3 15.41 12.69 6.94
C LEU A 3 16.53 13.57 7.51
N VAL A 4 16.89 14.68 6.85
CA VAL A 4 17.96 15.56 7.35
C VAL A 4 17.55 16.20 8.68
N GLU A 5 16.28 16.55 8.82
CA GLU A 5 15.73 17.11 10.06
C GLU A 5 15.69 16.07 11.20
N ILE A 6 15.29 14.83 10.92
CA ILE A 6 15.34 13.74 11.89
C ILE A 6 16.79 13.47 12.34
N LEU A 7 17.72 13.39 11.38
CA LEU A 7 19.12 13.12 11.65
C LEU A 7 19.82 14.28 12.38
N SER A 8 19.44 15.54 12.14
CA SER A 8 20.03 16.68 12.85
C SER A 8 19.68 16.71 14.34
N HIS A 9 18.57 16.10 14.73
CA HIS A 9 18.17 15.93 16.14
C HIS A 9 18.64 14.60 16.74
N SER A 10 19.26 13.73 15.95
CA SER A 10 19.75 12.43 16.41
C SER A 10 21.11 12.57 17.09
N ASN A 11 21.20 12.09 18.33
CA ASN A 11 22.49 11.98 19.02
C ASN A 11 23.33 10.78 18.56
N LYS A 12 22.73 9.86 17.79
CA LYS A 12 23.34 8.58 17.40
C LYS A 12 24.07 8.63 16.06
N ILE A 13 23.67 9.52 15.15
CA ILE A 13 24.22 9.58 13.79
C ILE A 13 24.88 10.95 13.60
N LYS A 14 26.19 11.00 13.82
CA LYS A 14 26.97 12.25 13.70
C LYS A 14 28.08 12.16 12.67
N THR A 15 28.53 10.93 12.36
CA THR A 15 29.58 10.65 11.39
C THR A 15 29.06 9.75 10.26
N ILE A 16 29.84 9.62 9.19
CA ILE A 16 29.53 8.68 8.09
C ILE A 16 29.55 7.24 8.59
N ASP A 17 30.47 6.90 9.49
CA ASP A 17 30.54 5.57 10.07
C ASP A 17 29.27 5.25 10.86
N ASP A 18 28.73 6.21 11.64
CA ASP A 18 27.45 6.02 12.33
C ASP A 18 26.29 5.81 11.36
N LEU A 19 26.26 6.59 10.27
CA LEU A 19 25.24 6.49 9.22
C LEU A 19 25.28 5.10 8.56
N LEU A 20 26.48 4.61 8.26
CA LEU A 20 26.68 3.29 7.66
C LEU A 20 26.35 2.15 8.62
N ASN A 21 26.70 2.29 9.91
CA ASN A 21 26.34 1.31 10.95
C ASN A 21 24.83 1.20 11.16
N HIS A 22 24.07 2.26 10.83
CA HIS A 22 22.61 2.28 10.90
C HIS A 22 21.97 2.39 9.51
N PHE A 23 22.65 1.90 8.47
CA PHE A 23 22.27 2.14 7.08
C PHE A 23 20.83 1.72 6.78
N ASP A 24 20.40 0.53 7.22
CA ASP A 24 19.05 0.02 6.99
C ASP A 24 17.97 0.95 7.59
N LEU A 25 18.18 1.47 8.80
CA LEU A 25 17.28 2.44 9.41
C LEU A 25 17.28 3.78 8.66
N VAL A 26 18.44 4.24 8.20
CA VAL A 26 18.58 5.49 7.46
C VAL A 26 17.85 5.43 6.13
N VAL A 27 17.95 4.32 5.40
CA VAL A 27 17.24 4.15 4.12
C VAL A 27 15.74 4.04 4.34
N GLU A 28 15.26 3.29 5.34
CA GLU A 28 13.82 3.24 5.66
C GLU A 28 13.26 4.64 5.94
N LEU A 29 13.97 5.45 6.75
CA LEU A 29 13.57 6.84 6.99
C LEU A 29 13.69 7.74 5.74
N ALA A 30 14.54 7.40 4.77
CA ALA A 30 14.71 8.13 3.53
C ALA A 30 13.58 7.89 2.51
N ARG A 31 12.83 6.80 2.66
CA ARG A 31 11.90 6.29 1.64
C ARG A 31 10.86 7.33 1.21
N ASP A 32 10.23 8.00 2.17
CA ASP A 32 9.22 9.03 1.91
C ASP A 32 9.79 10.27 1.21
N ASP A 33 10.98 10.72 1.63
CA ASP A 33 11.67 11.83 0.98
C ASP A 33 12.03 11.47 -0.46
N ILE A 34 12.52 10.25 -0.70
CA ILE A 34 12.86 9.74 -2.03
C ILE A 34 11.62 9.65 -2.92
N TYR A 35 10.50 9.18 -2.39
CA TYR A 35 9.21 9.14 -3.10
C TYR A 35 8.74 10.55 -3.50
N LYS A 36 8.77 11.51 -2.55
CA LYS A 36 8.41 12.91 -2.80
C LYS A 36 9.32 13.56 -3.84
N ILE A 37 10.64 13.30 -3.76
CA ILE A 37 11.63 13.83 -4.71
C ILE A 37 11.47 13.19 -6.10
N ALA A 38 11.20 11.89 -6.18
CA ALA A 38 10.95 11.22 -7.45
C ALA A 38 9.74 11.86 -8.16
N LYS A 39 8.63 12.05 -7.45
CA LYS A 39 7.45 12.77 -7.96
C LYS A 39 7.79 14.20 -8.41
N SER A 40 8.50 14.97 -7.59
CA SER A 40 8.86 16.35 -7.94
C SER A 40 9.77 16.43 -9.17
N LYS A 41 10.64 15.44 -9.37
CA LYS A 41 11.52 15.29 -10.54
C LYS A 41 10.84 14.62 -11.74
N ARG A 42 9.55 14.26 -11.63
CA ARG A 42 8.79 13.53 -12.66
C ARG A 42 9.44 12.21 -13.06
N LEU A 43 10.08 11.55 -12.10
CA LEU A 43 10.59 10.19 -12.25
C LEU A 43 9.45 9.22 -11.90
N LEU A 44 8.96 8.49 -12.90
CA LEU A 44 7.91 7.49 -12.73
C LEU A 44 8.53 6.11 -12.63
N PHE A 45 8.23 5.41 -11.54
CA PHE A 45 8.60 4.02 -11.32
C PHE A 45 7.29 3.23 -11.25
N SER A 46 7.12 2.26 -12.16
CA SER A 46 5.88 1.47 -12.24
C SER A 46 5.61 0.70 -10.94
N ASP A 47 6.67 0.20 -10.32
CA ASP A 47 6.68 -0.34 -8.97
C ASP A 47 7.79 0.38 -8.20
N PHE A 48 7.40 1.32 -7.35
CA PHE A 48 8.34 2.12 -6.56
C PHE A 48 9.07 1.25 -5.53
N ASP A 49 8.36 0.33 -4.90
CA ASP A 49 8.86 -0.47 -3.78
C ASP A 49 9.89 -1.48 -4.28
N PHE A 50 9.59 -2.16 -5.38
CA PHE A 50 10.54 -3.01 -6.08
C PHE A 50 11.79 -2.24 -6.48
N ALA A 51 11.63 -1.10 -7.18
CA ALA A 51 12.75 -0.30 -7.64
C ALA A 51 13.60 0.22 -6.46
N TYR A 52 12.96 0.59 -5.37
CA TYR A 52 13.60 1.09 -4.16
C TYR A 52 14.42 -0.01 -3.48
N ALA A 53 13.82 -1.18 -3.24
CA ALA A 53 14.48 -2.31 -2.60
C ALA A 53 15.73 -2.76 -3.37
N ASP A 54 15.62 -2.94 -4.69
CA ASP A 54 16.76 -3.30 -5.54
C ASP A 54 17.84 -2.20 -5.57
N ALA A 55 17.44 -0.93 -5.54
CA ALA A 55 18.37 0.19 -5.49
C ALA A 55 19.16 0.25 -4.18
N VAL A 56 18.53 -0.11 -3.05
CA VAL A 56 19.16 -0.21 -1.72
C VAL A 56 20.19 -1.34 -1.70
N GLU A 57 19.83 -2.54 -2.15
CA GLU A 57 20.75 -3.68 -2.20
C GLU A 57 21.94 -3.42 -3.14
N MET A 58 21.68 -2.76 -4.27
CA MET A 58 22.73 -2.30 -5.16
C MET A 58 23.64 -1.25 -4.49
N LEU A 59 23.09 -0.33 -3.69
CA LEU A 59 23.89 0.65 -2.96
C LEU A 59 24.78 -0.02 -1.91
N LYS A 60 24.27 -0.99 -1.13
CA LYS A 60 25.09 -1.78 -0.19
C LYS A 60 26.30 -2.39 -0.88
N SER A 61 26.08 -3.01 -2.04
CA SER A 61 27.15 -3.59 -2.85
C SER A 61 28.14 -2.56 -3.41
N GLN A 62 27.69 -1.35 -3.72
CA GLN A 62 28.54 -0.25 -4.20
C GLN A 62 29.39 0.36 -3.08
N LEU A 63 28.86 0.47 -1.85
CA LEU A 63 29.56 1.04 -0.70
C LEU A 63 30.81 0.22 -0.33
N GLN A 64 30.82 -1.09 -0.60
CA GLN A 64 32.00 -1.95 -0.43
C GLN A 64 33.14 -1.63 -1.42
N LYS A 65 32.86 -0.88 -2.49
CA LYS A 65 33.83 -0.55 -3.55
C LYS A 65 34.50 0.80 -3.29
N SER A 66 35.21 0.91 -2.18
CA SER A 66 35.86 2.15 -1.71
C SER A 66 36.85 2.77 -2.71
N HIS A 67 37.39 1.99 -3.64
CA HIS A 67 38.25 2.45 -4.73
C HIS A 67 37.52 3.32 -5.76
N LEU A 68 36.19 3.26 -5.84
CA LEU A 68 35.40 4.09 -6.75
C LEU A 68 35.41 5.54 -6.25
N LYS A 69 35.79 6.48 -7.11
CA LYS A 69 35.93 7.91 -6.77
C LYS A 69 34.70 8.50 -6.07
N GLY A 70 33.49 8.14 -6.54
CA GLY A 70 32.25 8.61 -5.94
C GLY A 70 32.02 8.09 -4.52
N ILE A 71 32.32 6.80 -4.28
CA ILE A 71 32.21 6.15 -2.97
C ILE A 71 33.29 6.69 -2.04
N SER A 72 34.54 6.76 -2.51
CA SER A 72 35.66 7.33 -1.75
C SER A 72 35.38 8.75 -1.28
N ARG A 73 34.75 9.58 -2.12
CA ARG A 73 34.33 10.94 -1.75
C ARG A 73 33.23 10.94 -0.70
N PHE A 74 32.24 10.06 -0.82
CA PHE A 74 31.17 9.91 0.15
C PHE A 74 31.70 9.47 1.52
N LEU A 75 32.59 8.48 1.57
CA LEU A 75 33.20 7.97 2.80
C LEU A 75 34.04 9.02 3.55
N LYS A 76 34.50 10.06 2.85
CA LYS A 76 35.25 11.19 3.42
C LYS A 76 34.39 12.42 3.68
N CYS A 77 33.06 12.31 3.57
CA CYS A 77 32.17 13.45 3.73
C CYS A 77 32.05 13.81 5.22
N GLU A 78 32.42 15.03 5.60
CA GLU A 78 32.33 15.47 7.00
C GLU A 78 30.93 15.99 7.37
N ASN A 79 30.16 16.43 6.37
CA ASN A 79 28.83 16.99 6.57
C ASN A 79 27.75 15.92 6.33
N ILE A 80 26.98 15.60 7.37
CA ILE A 80 25.92 14.59 7.32
C ILE A 80 24.80 14.98 6.36
N ALA A 81 24.38 16.25 6.32
CA ALA A 81 23.34 16.66 5.38
C ALA A 81 23.77 16.42 3.92
N ASN A 82 25.02 16.74 3.59
CA ASN A 82 25.58 16.45 2.26
C ASN A 82 25.68 14.94 1.98
N ALA A 83 26.04 14.15 2.98
CA ALA A 83 26.09 12.69 2.86
C ALA A 83 24.70 12.09 2.60
N VAL A 84 23.69 12.60 3.29
CA VAL A 84 22.29 12.19 3.11
C VAL A 84 21.78 12.59 1.72
N SER A 85 22.06 13.82 1.27
CA SER A 85 21.72 14.24 -0.09
C SER A 85 22.39 13.34 -1.13
N TRP A 86 23.67 13.01 -0.94
CA TRP A 86 24.38 12.08 -1.82
C TRP A 86 23.73 10.70 -1.84
N LEU A 87 23.34 10.17 -0.68
CA LEU A 87 22.69 8.87 -0.54
C LEU A 87 21.36 8.83 -1.30
N ILE A 88 20.53 9.86 -1.13
CA ILE A 88 19.24 10.00 -1.83
C ILE A 88 19.45 10.09 -3.34
N GLU A 89 20.38 10.91 -3.81
CA GLU A 89 20.71 11.00 -5.23
C GLU A 89 21.23 9.68 -5.80
N ARG A 90 21.99 8.93 -4.99
CA ARG A 90 22.53 7.65 -5.41
C ARG A 90 21.44 6.59 -5.53
N LEU A 91 20.52 6.53 -4.57
CA LEU A 91 19.35 5.66 -4.63
C LEU A 91 18.47 5.98 -5.84
N LEU A 92 18.11 7.25 -6.06
CA LEU A 92 17.31 7.65 -7.23
C LEU A 92 17.97 7.27 -8.56
N ASN A 93 19.30 7.44 -8.66
CA ASN A 93 20.04 7.03 -9.85
C ASN A 93 20.07 5.50 -10.02
N ASN A 94 20.23 4.77 -8.93
CA ASN A 94 20.16 3.31 -8.93
C ASN A 94 18.78 2.84 -9.42
N MET A 95 17.69 3.36 -8.83
CA MET A 95 16.31 3.08 -9.24
C MET A 95 16.09 3.35 -10.73
N ARG A 96 16.58 4.50 -11.23
CA ARG A 96 16.47 4.85 -12.65
C ARG A 96 17.24 3.89 -13.54
N ASN A 97 18.46 3.51 -13.16
CA ASN A 97 19.28 2.62 -13.97
C ASN A 97 18.66 1.21 -14.09
N ILE A 98 18.14 0.65 -13.00
CA ILE A 98 17.56 -0.70 -13.02
C ILE A 98 16.22 -0.76 -13.75
N THR A 99 15.41 0.29 -13.71
CA THR A 99 14.04 0.27 -14.29
C THR A 99 13.95 0.86 -15.70
N THR A 100 14.87 1.74 -16.09
CA THR A 100 14.75 2.48 -17.37
C THR A 100 15.90 2.26 -18.35
N ASN A 101 17.05 1.75 -17.91
CA ASN A 101 18.20 1.59 -18.78
C ASN A 101 18.43 0.12 -19.14
N GLN A 102 17.91 -0.31 -20.30
CA GLN A 102 18.06 -1.69 -20.80
C GLN A 102 19.51 -2.16 -20.97
N LYS A 103 20.47 -1.24 -21.11
CA LYS A 103 21.90 -1.56 -21.21
C LYS A 103 22.55 -1.80 -19.84
N TYR A 104 21.83 -1.51 -18.77
CA TYR A 104 22.32 -1.70 -17.42
C TYR A 104 22.36 -3.19 -17.10
N LYS A 105 23.47 -3.66 -16.52
CA LYS A 105 23.67 -5.10 -16.26
C LYS A 105 22.58 -5.69 -15.36
N LEU A 106 22.07 -4.90 -14.42
CA LEU A 106 21.01 -5.26 -13.47
C LEU A 106 19.67 -4.65 -13.90
N TYR A 107 19.48 -4.40 -15.20
CA TYR A 107 18.19 -3.95 -15.69
C TYR A 107 17.13 -5.01 -15.41
N CYS A 108 16.11 -4.62 -14.66
CA CYS A 108 14.92 -5.42 -14.42
C CYS A 108 13.73 -4.47 -14.52
N ALA A 109 12.94 -4.62 -15.59
CA ALA A 109 11.65 -3.99 -15.66
C ALA A 109 10.67 -4.83 -14.84
N PRO A 110 9.85 -4.21 -13.96
CA PRO A 110 8.75 -4.92 -13.33
C PRO A 110 7.89 -5.56 -14.43
N SER A 111 7.84 -6.88 -14.46
CA SER A 111 6.91 -7.60 -15.34
C SER A 111 5.57 -7.71 -14.61
N PHE A 112 4.48 -7.31 -15.26
CA PHE A 112 3.14 -7.40 -14.66
C PHE A 112 2.79 -8.83 -14.19
N GLY A 113 3.42 -9.86 -14.74
CA GLY A 113 3.25 -11.26 -14.31
C GLY A 113 3.87 -11.61 -12.97
N GLN A 114 4.94 -10.93 -12.53
CA GLN A 114 5.59 -11.17 -11.22
C GLN A 114 4.89 -10.46 -10.06
N LEU A 115 4.05 -9.45 -10.34
CA LEU A 115 3.23 -8.79 -9.32
C LEU A 115 2.15 -9.74 -8.77
N HIS A 116 1.65 -10.69 -9.57
CA HIS A 116 0.55 -11.55 -9.15
C HIS A 116 0.94 -12.64 -8.12
N GLU A 117 2.22 -13.02 -8.03
CA GLU A 117 2.68 -14.05 -7.08
C GLU A 117 3.14 -13.47 -5.73
N ASN A 118 3.61 -12.22 -5.70
CA ASN A 118 4.04 -11.54 -4.47
C ASN A 118 2.96 -10.66 -3.83
N ILE A 119 1.82 -10.45 -4.50
CA ILE A 119 0.58 -10.06 -3.84
C ILE A 119 -0.03 -11.32 -3.21
N LYS A 120 0.64 -11.87 -2.19
CA LYS A 120 -0.13 -12.25 -0.99
C LYS A 120 -0.28 -10.94 -0.25
N SER A 121 -1.41 -10.30 -0.51
CA SER A 121 -1.57 -8.91 -0.18
C SER A 121 -1.31 -8.65 1.30
N ASN A 122 -0.64 -7.53 1.56
CA ASN A 122 -0.60 -6.95 2.90
C ASN A 122 -2.02 -6.59 3.39
N ASP A 123 -3.06 -6.71 2.54
CA ASP A 123 -4.46 -6.58 2.92
C ASP A 123 -4.80 -7.49 4.09
N GLU A 124 -4.21 -8.69 4.23
CA GLU A 124 -4.49 -9.52 5.41
C GLU A 124 -4.02 -8.84 6.70
N LEU A 125 -2.87 -8.16 6.69
CA LEU A 125 -2.32 -7.46 7.85
C LEU A 125 -3.03 -6.13 8.09
N GLU A 126 -3.38 -5.41 7.03
CA GLU A 126 -4.12 -4.14 7.08
C GLU A 126 -5.57 -4.37 7.54
N VAL A 127 -6.25 -5.40 7.02
CA VAL A 127 -7.55 -5.85 7.51
C VAL A 127 -7.47 -6.29 8.97
N VAL A 128 -6.40 -6.99 9.39
CA VAL A 128 -6.22 -7.35 10.81
C VAL A 128 -6.04 -6.11 11.69
N LEU A 129 -5.28 -5.11 11.25
CA LEU A 129 -5.10 -3.85 11.98
C LEU A 129 -6.40 -3.04 12.07
N GLU A 130 -7.14 -2.91 10.98
CA GLU A 130 -8.46 -2.26 10.96
C GLU A 130 -9.44 -2.98 11.88
N LEU A 131 -9.45 -4.32 11.89
CA LEU A 131 -10.27 -5.10 12.81
C LEU A 131 -9.87 -4.89 14.27
N MET A 132 -8.58 -4.83 14.58
CA MET A 132 -8.10 -4.51 15.93
C MET A 132 -8.51 -3.11 16.40
N GLU A 133 -8.67 -2.16 15.48
CA GLU A 133 -9.22 -0.83 15.82
C GLU A 133 -10.72 -0.89 16.07
N LEU A 134 -11.45 -1.68 15.28
CA LEU A 134 -12.89 -1.87 15.46
C LEU A 134 -13.23 -2.62 16.76
N GLU A 135 -12.37 -3.54 17.22
CA GLU A 135 -12.52 -4.21 18.53
C GLU A 135 -12.40 -3.27 19.74
N LYS A 136 -11.90 -2.03 19.56
CA LYS A 136 -11.83 -1.04 20.64
C LYS A 136 -13.20 -0.44 20.97
N PHE A 137 -14.18 -0.56 20.07
CA PHE A 137 -15.52 -0.07 20.30
C PHE A 137 -16.33 -1.04 21.14
N ASP A 138 -17.20 -0.51 21.99
CA ASP A 138 -18.12 -1.34 22.75
C ASP A 138 -19.14 -2.03 21.81
N ARG A 139 -19.72 -3.12 22.30
CA ARG A 139 -20.65 -3.95 21.54
C ARG A 139 -21.85 -3.17 21.01
N ASP A 140 -22.36 -2.18 21.76
CA ASP A 140 -23.52 -1.40 21.32
C ASP A 140 -23.16 -0.44 20.19
N THR A 141 -21.94 0.13 20.22
CA THR A 141 -21.40 0.95 19.14
C THR A 141 -21.24 0.15 17.85
N ILE A 142 -20.66 -1.05 17.91
CA ILE A 142 -20.52 -1.94 16.74
C ILE A 142 -21.91 -2.32 16.20
N LYS A 143 -22.85 -2.67 17.08
CA LYS A 143 -24.23 -3.00 16.69
C LYS A 143 -24.90 -1.87 15.92
N LYS A 144 -24.80 -0.63 16.41
CA LYS A 144 -25.34 0.55 15.73
C LYS A 144 -24.70 0.79 14.36
N GLY A 145 -23.38 0.59 14.26
CA GLY A 145 -22.66 0.67 12.99
C GLY A 145 -23.19 -0.33 11.96
N LEU A 146 -23.33 -1.60 12.34
CA LEU A 146 -23.89 -2.65 11.47
C LEU A 146 -25.33 -2.32 11.02
N GLN A 147 -26.17 -1.81 11.92
CA GLN A 147 -27.53 -1.36 11.57
C GLN A 147 -27.51 -0.21 10.55
N THR A 148 -26.59 0.74 10.75
CA THR A 148 -26.45 1.92 9.87
C THR A 148 -25.97 1.51 8.47
N ILE A 149 -25.03 0.57 8.38
CA ILE A 149 -24.57 0.01 7.10
C ILE A 149 -25.75 -0.63 6.37
N TRP A 150 -26.50 -1.50 7.04
CA TRP A 150 -27.65 -2.15 6.44
C TRP A 150 -28.70 -1.16 5.92
N GLU A 151 -29.10 -0.19 6.75
CA GLU A 151 -30.10 0.81 6.37
C GLU A 151 -29.68 1.65 5.15
N ASN A 152 -28.39 1.95 5.02
CA ASN A 152 -27.87 2.75 3.92
C ASN A 152 -27.59 1.94 2.66
N SER A 153 -27.36 0.63 2.78
CA SER A 153 -26.84 -0.19 1.68
C SER A 153 -27.80 -1.28 1.21
N MET A 154 -28.94 -1.51 1.88
CA MET A 154 -29.88 -2.59 1.55
C MET A 154 -30.48 -2.55 0.12
N PHE A 155 -30.37 -1.41 -0.58
CA PHE A 155 -30.84 -1.25 -1.96
C PHE A 155 -29.70 -1.07 -2.96
N GLU A 156 -28.45 -1.11 -2.50
CA GLU A 156 -27.29 -0.99 -3.37
C GLU A 156 -27.06 -2.32 -4.13
N GLU A 157 -26.59 -2.21 -5.37
CA GLU A 157 -26.39 -3.39 -6.22
C GLU A 157 -25.26 -4.28 -5.69
N ASP A 158 -24.26 -3.70 -5.03
CA ASP A 158 -23.02 -4.32 -4.58
C ASP A 158 -23.02 -4.74 -3.09
N PHE A 159 -24.16 -4.64 -2.41
CA PHE A 159 -24.27 -5.04 -1.00
C PHE A 159 -25.57 -5.79 -0.72
N ASP A 160 -25.49 -7.00 -0.19
CA ASP A 160 -26.64 -7.88 0.03
C ASP A 160 -26.77 -8.43 1.47
N TYR A 161 -27.73 -9.34 1.64
CA TYR A 161 -27.99 -9.99 2.92
C TYR A 161 -26.82 -10.87 3.38
N PHE A 162 -26.16 -11.57 2.45
CA PHE A 162 -25.02 -12.45 2.76
C PHE A 162 -23.80 -11.62 3.17
N ASP A 163 -23.59 -10.46 2.56
CA ASP A 163 -22.57 -9.50 3.01
C ASP A 163 -22.81 -9.08 4.46
N MET A 164 -24.06 -8.73 4.82
CA MET A 164 -24.40 -8.43 6.21
C MET A 164 -24.26 -9.64 7.14
N GLU A 165 -24.64 -10.84 6.70
CA GLU A 165 -24.48 -12.06 7.49
C GLU A 165 -23.01 -12.31 7.81
N TYR A 166 -22.13 -12.13 6.82
CA TYR A 166 -20.68 -12.22 6.99
C TYR A 166 -20.17 -11.20 8.04
N LEU A 167 -20.56 -9.93 7.92
CA LEU A 167 -20.16 -8.88 8.87
C LEU A 167 -20.67 -9.18 10.28
N CYS A 168 -21.95 -9.59 10.43
CA CYS A 168 -22.53 -9.93 11.73
C CYS A 168 -21.76 -11.09 12.39
N LYS A 169 -21.45 -12.14 11.64
CA LYS A 169 -20.67 -13.29 12.13
C LYS A 169 -19.28 -12.87 12.60
N LYS A 170 -18.61 -11.98 11.85
CA LYS A 170 -17.28 -11.46 12.17
C LYS A 170 -17.24 -10.74 13.53
N PHE A 171 -18.30 -10.03 13.89
CA PHE A 171 -18.42 -9.30 15.15
C PHE A 171 -19.26 -10.01 16.23
N GLY A 172 -19.63 -11.28 16.02
CA GLY A 172 -20.37 -12.07 17.02
C GLY A 172 -21.83 -11.66 17.24
N PHE A 173 -22.48 -11.18 16.19
CA PHE A 173 -23.92 -10.89 16.16
C PHE A 173 -24.68 -11.92 15.33
N GLU A 174 -25.91 -12.18 15.74
CA GLU A 174 -26.88 -12.85 14.88
C GLU A 174 -27.46 -11.80 13.93
N VAL A 175 -27.49 -12.08 12.63
CA VAL A 175 -27.93 -11.14 11.60
C VAL A 175 -29.36 -10.61 11.86
N SER A 176 -30.24 -11.44 12.41
CA SER A 176 -31.60 -11.08 12.82
C SER A 176 -31.65 -9.94 13.86
N GLN A 177 -30.59 -9.76 14.65
CA GLN A 177 -30.46 -8.68 15.64
C GLN A 177 -30.13 -7.32 15.01
N ILE A 178 -29.67 -7.33 13.75
CA ILE A 178 -29.28 -6.14 12.98
C ILE A 178 -30.37 -5.80 11.97
N VAL A 179 -30.76 -6.75 11.12
CA VAL A 179 -31.61 -6.52 9.94
C VAL A 179 -33.06 -6.97 10.13
N GLY A 180 -33.36 -7.73 11.19
CA GLY A 180 -34.66 -8.33 11.44
C GLY A 180 -34.91 -9.64 10.66
N THR A 181 -35.86 -10.46 11.13
CA THR A 181 -36.10 -11.81 10.58
C THR A 181 -36.70 -11.85 9.18
N GLN A 182 -37.19 -10.71 8.66
CA GLN A 182 -37.83 -10.62 7.35
C GLN A 182 -36.86 -10.21 6.23
N ALA A 183 -35.64 -9.76 6.58
CA ALA A 183 -34.68 -9.21 5.63
C ALA A 183 -34.16 -10.23 4.60
N ILE A 184 -34.12 -11.52 4.95
CA ILE A 184 -33.75 -12.60 4.01
C ILE A 184 -34.69 -12.68 2.80
N ASN A 185 -35.89 -12.10 2.90
CA ASN A 185 -36.88 -12.09 1.82
C ASN A 185 -36.86 -10.78 1.00
N LEU A 186 -35.92 -9.86 1.26
CA LEU A 186 -35.79 -8.64 0.47
C LEU A 186 -35.21 -8.99 -0.91
N GLN A 187 -36.11 -9.17 -1.88
CA GLN A 187 -35.73 -9.34 -3.27
C GLN A 187 -35.16 -8.04 -3.85
N LYS A 188 -33.98 -8.14 -4.47
CA LYS A 188 -33.41 -7.05 -5.25
C LYS A 188 -34.17 -6.91 -6.57
N TYR A 189 -34.53 -5.68 -6.92
CA TYR A 189 -35.15 -5.34 -8.19
C TYR A 189 -34.25 -4.36 -8.93
N LYS A 190 -34.07 -4.57 -10.23
CA LYS A 190 -33.42 -3.61 -11.12
C LYS A 190 -34.41 -3.06 -12.14
N LYS A 191 -34.10 -1.87 -12.67
CA LYS A 191 -34.85 -1.26 -13.77
C LYS A 191 -34.21 -1.67 -15.10
N GLU A 192 -34.97 -2.29 -15.99
CA GLU A 192 -34.51 -2.71 -17.31
C GLU A 192 -35.35 -2.07 -18.42
N GLN A 193 -34.72 -1.76 -19.55
CA GLN A 193 -35.43 -1.23 -20.71
C GLN A 193 -35.95 -2.37 -21.58
N THR A 194 -37.26 -2.38 -21.84
CA THR A 194 -37.92 -3.31 -22.75
C THR A 194 -37.61 -2.96 -24.21
N GLU A 195 -37.80 -3.92 -25.12
CA GLU A 195 -37.68 -3.70 -26.57
C GLU A 195 -38.57 -2.56 -27.09
N SER A 196 -39.68 -2.27 -26.39
CA SER A 196 -40.59 -1.16 -26.69
C SER A 196 -40.04 0.23 -26.31
N GLY A 197 -38.88 0.29 -25.65
CA GLY A 197 -38.27 1.52 -25.15
C GLY A 197 -38.77 1.96 -23.76
N HIS A 198 -39.83 1.35 -23.24
CA HIS A 198 -40.33 1.57 -21.88
C HIS A 198 -39.51 0.79 -20.83
N SER A 199 -39.54 1.22 -19.58
CA SER A 199 -38.84 0.53 -18.49
C SER A 199 -39.75 -0.45 -17.75
N GLN A 200 -39.19 -1.59 -17.34
CA GLN A 200 -39.83 -2.59 -16.47
C GLN A 200 -38.96 -2.87 -15.23
N LEU A 201 -39.59 -3.35 -14.17
CA LEU A 201 -38.89 -3.88 -12.99
C LEU A 201 -38.58 -5.36 -13.24
N MET A 202 -37.31 -5.75 -13.04
CA MET A 202 -36.85 -7.12 -13.13
C MET A 202 -36.35 -7.58 -11.76
N MET A 203 -36.75 -8.77 -11.32
CA MET A 203 -36.16 -9.44 -10.16
C MET A 203 -34.73 -9.88 -10.50
N VAL A 204 -33.78 -9.58 -9.63
CA VAL A 204 -32.40 -10.05 -9.75
C VAL A 204 -32.29 -11.37 -8.99
N PHE A 205 -31.91 -12.44 -9.69
CA PHE A 205 -31.55 -13.72 -9.08
C PHE A 205 -30.02 -13.84 -9.13
N GLU A 206 -29.38 -14.19 -8.01
CA GLU A 206 -27.92 -14.28 -7.89
C GLU A 206 -27.30 -15.54 -8.54
N ASP A 207 -28.12 -16.46 -9.05
CA ASP A 207 -27.66 -17.68 -9.73
C ASP A 207 -27.52 -17.48 -11.25
N GLU A 208 -26.56 -16.68 -11.70
CA GLU A 208 -26.11 -16.72 -13.11
C GLU A 208 -24.66 -16.25 -13.31
N TYR A 209 -23.72 -16.82 -12.54
CA TYR A 209 -22.30 -16.82 -12.90
C TYR A 209 -21.73 -18.25 -12.87
N ALA A 210 -22.26 -19.08 -13.76
CA ALA A 210 -21.59 -20.30 -14.19
C ALA A 210 -21.79 -20.48 -15.70
N SER A 211 -21.00 -19.76 -16.50
CA SER A 211 -20.66 -20.08 -17.91
C SER A 211 -19.49 -19.23 -18.38
#